data_AF-A0A848IAT9-F1
#
_entry.id   AF-A0A848IAT9-F1
#
_cell.length_a   1.000
_cell.length_b   1.000
_cell.length_c   1.000
_cell.angle_alpha   90.00
_cell.angle_beta   90.00
_cell.angle_gamma   90.00
#
_symmetry.space_group_name_H-M   'P 1'
#
loop_
_entity.id
_entity.type
_entity.pdbx_description
1 polymer ?
#
loop_
_entity_poly.entity_id
_entity_poly.type
_entity_poly.pdbx_seq_one_letter_code
_entity_poly.pdbx_strand_id
1 'polypeptide(L)' 'MPAPMLSHLSAQDRKALPPIIASGFVRNTGDGFDEVKNGAVAVPTGDTQLWNLDPER' A
#
# COMPACT_ATOMS: atom_id res chain seq x y z
N MET A 1 -10.50 -2.07 -3.23
CA MET A 1 -10.58 -1.53 -1.86
C MET A 1 -9.58 -0.38 -1.81
N PRO A 2 -9.99 0.89 -1.62
CA PRO A 2 -9.08 2.00 -1.81
C PRO A 2 -7.98 2.00 -0.74
N ALA A 3 -6.74 2.12 -1.22
CA ALA A 3 -5.50 2.32 -0.48
C ALA A 3 -5.64 2.98 0.91
N PRO A 4 -6.19 4.22 1.02
CA PRO A 4 -6.00 5.05 2.21
C PRO A 4 -6.76 4.58 3.45
N MET A 5 -7.57 3.51 3.35
CA MET A 5 -8.30 2.96 4.48
C MET A 5 -7.42 2.08 5.38
N LEU A 6 -6.27 1.61 4.90
CA LEU A 6 -5.34 0.78 5.68
C LEU A 6 -4.83 1.49 6.93
N SER A 7 -4.54 2.79 6.85
CA SER A 7 -4.05 3.62 7.96
C SER A 7 -5.04 3.72 9.13
N HIS A 8 -6.33 3.48 8.89
CA HIS A 8 -7.38 3.52 9.91
C HIS A 8 -7.65 2.17 10.59
N LEU A 9 -7.07 1.07 10.09
CA LEU A 9 -7.19 -0.25 10.71
C LEU A 9 -6.20 -0.40 11.85
N SER A 10 -6.65 -0.94 12.98
CA SER A 10 -5.77 -1.28 14.10
C SER A 10 -4.79 -2.40 13.69
N ALA A 11 -3.62 -2.45 14.32
CA ALA A 11 -2.64 -3.51 14.05
C ALA A 11 -3.18 -4.92 14.33
N GLN A 12 -4.15 -5.04 15.24
CA GLN A 12 -4.82 -6.30 15.57
C GLN A 12 -5.76 -6.76 14.44
N ASP A 13 -6.53 -5.83 13.87
CA ASP A 13 -7.44 -6.13 12.76
C ASP A 13 -6.67 -6.48 11.48
N ARG A 14 -5.55 -5.80 11.22
CA ARG A 14 -4.67 -6.12 10.08
C ARG A 14 -4.12 -7.55 10.14
N LYS A 15 -3.87 -8.10 11.34
CA LYS A 15 -3.40 -9.48 11.52
C LYS A 15 -4.50 -10.53 11.33
N ALA A 16 -5.75 -10.17 11.57
CA ALA A 16 -6.89 -11.06 11.41
C ALA A 16 -7.36 -11.14 9.95
N LEU A 17 -6.95 -10.19 9.11
CA LEU A 17 -7.32 -10.12 7.71
C LEU A 17 -6.36 -10.94 6.83
N PRO A 18 -6.86 -11.50 5.70
CA PRO A 18 -6.00 -12.09 4.68
C PRO A 18 -5.03 -11.03 4.10
N PRO A 19 -3.93 -11.45 3.45
CA PRO A 19 -2.93 -10.56 2.86
C PRO A 19 -3.57 -9.41 2.09
N ILE A 20 -3.34 -8.17 2.53
CA ILE A 20 -3.98 -6.99 1.95
C ILE A 20 -3.15 -6.51 0.77
N ILE A 21 -3.75 -6.53 -0.42
CA ILE A 21 -3.20 -5.92 -1.62
C ILE A 21 -3.86 -4.55 -1.77
N ALA A 22 -3.08 -3.49 -1.59
CA ALA A 22 -3.61 -2.15 -1.51
C ALA A 22 -3.64 -1.55 -2.92
N SER A 23 -4.85 -1.40 -3.46
CA SER A 23 -5.07 -1.17 -4.89
C SER A 23 -5.91 0.07 -5.12
N GLY A 24 -5.39 0.98 -5.95
CA GLY A 24 -6.06 2.20 -6.37
C GLY A 24 -5.87 3.35 -5.38
N PHE A 25 -5.73 4.57 -5.92
CA PHE A 25 -5.40 5.82 -5.21
C PHE A 25 -3.95 5.99 -4.76
N VAL A 26 -3.03 5.10 -5.17
CA VAL A 26 -1.59 5.36 -5.11
C VAL A 26 -1.22 6.27 -6.28
N ARG A 27 -0.97 7.55 -6.00
CA ARG A 27 -0.72 8.58 -7.03
C ARG A 27 0.74 9.00 -7.10
N ASN A 28 1.51 8.67 -6.08
CA ASN A 28 2.93 8.96 -6.00
C ASN A 28 3.67 7.86 -5.23
N THR A 29 5.00 7.94 -5.27
CA THR A 29 5.91 7.04 -4.59
C THR A 29 5.67 6.97 -3.08
N GLY A 30 5.40 8.11 -2.45
CA GLY A 30 5.16 8.21 -1.01
C GLY A 30 3.91 7.44 -0.59
N ASP A 31 2.82 7.56 -1.34
CA ASP A 31 1.59 6.80 -1.09
C ASP A 31 1.88 5.29 -1.09
N GLY A 32 2.66 4.80 -2.04
CA GLY A 32 3.01 3.38 -2.15
C GLY A 32 3.84 2.88 -0.95
N PHE A 33 4.80 3.67 -0.48
CA PHE A 33 5.58 3.34 0.71
C PHE A 33 4.74 3.37 1.99
N ASP A 34 3.88 4.37 2.14
CA ASP A 34 2.97 4.47 3.29
C ASP A 34 2.00 3.29 3.34
N GLU A 35 1.51 2.81 2.20
CA GLU A 35 0.63 1.63 2.12
C GLU A 35 1.30 0.35 2.61
N VAL A 36 2.53 0.09 2.13
CA VAL A 36 3.33 -1.07 2.56
C VAL A 36 3.65 -0.98 4.04
N LYS A 37 4.06 0.20 4.52
CA LYS A 37 4.27 0.46 5.95
C LYS A 37 3.00 0.27 6.78
N ASN A 38 1.84 0.55 6.20
CA ASN A 38 0.53 0.35 6.79
C ASN A 38 0.00 -1.10 6.66
N GLY A 39 0.82 -2.05 6.24
CA GLY A 39 0.47 -3.47 6.24
C GLY A 39 -0.08 -4.00 4.93
N ALA A 40 0.04 -3.23 3.84
CA ALA A 40 -0.11 -3.78 2.51
C ALA A 40 1.06 -4.74 2.21
N VAL A 41 0.74 -5.89 1.62
CA VAL A 41 1.76 -6.85 1.16
C VAL A 41 2.28 -6.45 -0.22
N ALA A 42 1.44 -5.82 -1.04
CA ALA A 42 1.83 -5.27 -2.33
C ALA A 42 0.87 -4.15 -2.77
N VAL A 43 1.36 -3.30 -3.68
CA VAL A 43 0.62 -2.18 -4.27
C VAL A 43 0.61 -2.33 -5.80
N PRO A 44 -0.46 -2.86 -6.41
CA PRO A 44 -0.60 -2.85 -7.87
C PRO A 44 -0.90 -1.44 -8.36
N THR A 45 -0.09 -0.98 -9.33
CA THR A 45 -0.27 0.33 -9.97
C THR A 45 -0.18 0.22 -11.49
N GLY A 46 -1.09 0.90 -12.18
CA GLY A 46 -1.02 1.10 -13.63
C GLY A 46 -0.16 2.30 -14.03
N ASP A 47 0.34 3.08 -13.04
CA ASP A 47 1.24 4.19 -13.30
C ASP A 47 2.66 3.69 -13.50
N THR A 48 3.13 3.76 -14.75
CA THR A 48 4.46 3.29 -15.15
C THR A 48 5.59 4.05 -14.48
N GLN A 49 5.36 5.27 -13.98
CA GLN A 49 6.39 6.03 -13.25
C GLN A 49 6.72 5.40 -11.90
N LEU A 50 5.79 4.61 -11.35
CA LEU A 50 5.91 3.94 -10.05
C LEU A 50 6.43 2.50 -10.17
N TRP A 51 6.81 2.03 -11.36
CA TRP A 51 7.32 0.67 -11.55
C TRP A 51 8.81 0.55 -11.22
N ASN A 52 9.57 1.65 -11.29
CA ASN A 52 11.00 1.70 -11.01
C ASN A 52 11.29 2.38 -9.66
N LEU A 53 10.52 2.05 -8.63
CA LEU A 53 10.77 2.57 -7.29
C LEU A 53 11.92 1.80 -6.65
N ASP A 54 12.92 2.53 -6.18
CA ASP A 54 14.01 1.98 -5.37
C ASP A 54 13.54 1.92 -3.91
N PRO A 55 13.37 0.72 -3.33
CA PRO A 55 12.89 0.57 -1.97
C PRO A 55 13.94 0.93 -0.90
N GLU A 56 15.18 1.24 -1.27
CA GLU A 56 16.29 1.54 -0.35
C GLU A 56 16.67 3.04 -0.30
N ARG A 57 15.87 3.92 -0.91
CA ARG A 57 16.09 5.38 -0.89
C ARG A 57 15.27 6.14 0.16
#